data_AF-A0A969PLP7-F1
#
_entry.id   AF-A0A969PLP7-F1
#
_cell.length_a   1.000
_cell.length_b   1.000
_cell.length_c   1.000
_cell.angle_alpha   90.00
_cell.angle_beta   90.00
_cell.angle_gamma   90.00
#
_symmetry.space_group_name_H-M   'P 1'
#
loop_
_entity.id
_entity.type
_entity.pdbx_description
1 polymer ?
#
loop_
_entity_poly.entity_id
_entity_poly.type
_entity_poly.pdbx_seq_one_letter_code
_entity_poly.pdbx_strand_id
1 'polypeptide(L)'
;MGYRRTTQSHDTGIELLLQTPTGSAEQLQPNNVSEGNNFISDIPNAQLQLPDGKPFQAQKPIEGINEVTVNNLDASTIRVTAIGETALPQVELFDSDTGLIFGFTPLIPP
;
A
#
# COMPACT_ATOMS: atom_id res chain seq x y z
N MET A 1 -17.06 -16.71 -24.13
CA MET A 1 -16.06 -16.73 -23.05
C MET A 1 -15.24 -15.46 -23.18
N GLY A 2 -15.49 -14.46 -22.33
CA GLY A 2 -14.89 -13.14 -22.49
C GLY A 2 -14.64 -12.52 -21.14
N TYR A 3 -13.44 -12.70 -20.60
CA TYR A 3 -12.96 -11.90 -19.49
C TYR A 3 -12.22 -10.71 -20.09
N ARG A 4 -12.94 -9.63 -20.39
CA ARG A 4 -12.31 -8.32 -20.58
C ARG A 4 -12.19 -7.71 -19.19
N ARG A 5 -11.05 -7.94 -18.53
CA ARG A 5 -10.65 -7.09 -17.40
C ARG A 5 -10.11 -5.80 -18.03
N THR A 6 -11.00 -4.83 -18.26
CA THR A 6 -10.59 -3.46 -18.53
C THR A 6 -10.43 -2.77 -17.18
N THR A 7 -9.22 -2.77 -16.64
CA THR A 7 -8.86 -1.93 -15.51
C THR A 7 -8.64 -0.52 -16.05
N GLN A 8 -9.50 0.44 -15.71
CA GLN A 8 -9.13 1.85 -15.84
C GLN A 8 -9.99 2.75 -14.94
N SER A 9 -9.39 3.22 -13.85
CA SER A 9 -9.69 4.52 -13.27
C SER A 9 -8.42 5.02 -12.56
N HIS A 10 -7.66 5.82 -13.29
CA HIS A 10 -6.56 6.64 -12.81
C HIS A 10 -7.17 8.04 -12.64
N ASP A 11 -7.21 8.57 -11.41
CA ASP A 11 -7.03 10.02 -11.12
C ASP A 11 -7.07 10.40 -9.61
N THR A 12 -7.38 9.50 -8.67
CA THR A 12 -7.41 9.86 -7.23
C THR A 12 -6.79 8.80 -6.31
N GLY A 13 -5.83 8.01 -6.79
CA GLY A 13 -5.16 6.99 -5.97
C GLY A 13 -3.76 7.40 -5.50
N ILE A 14 -3.25 6.73 -4.47
CA ILE A 14 -1.84 6.82 -4.06
C ILE A 14 -1.14 5.53 -4.50
N GLU A 15 -0.02 5.66 -5.17
CA GLU A 15 0.85 4.52 -5.52
C GLU A 15 2.08 4.54 -4.63
N LEU A 16 2.34 3.43 -3.95
CA LEU A 16 3.54 3.20 -3.16
C LEU A 16 4.30 2.03 -3.78
N LEU A 17 5.46 2.32 -4.37
CA LEU A 17 6.39 1.30 -4.85
C LEU A 17 7.35 0.92 -3.72
N LEU A 18 7.22 -0.30 -3.22
CA LEU A 18 8.21 -0.91 -2.35
C LEU A 18 9.28 -1.58 -3.20
N GLN A 19 10.42 -0.91 -3.37
CA GLN A 19 11.55 -1.46 -4.10
C GLN A 19 12.19 -2.61 -3.32
N THR A 20 12.37 -3.74 -3.99
CA THR A 20 13.11 -4.89 -3.44
C THR A 20 14.33 -5.16 -4.30
N PRO A 21 15.33 -5.91 -3.78
CA PRO A 21 16.33 -6.52 -4.63
C PRO A 21 15.65 -7.27 -5.80
N THR A 22 16.29 -7.25 -6.97
CA THR A 22 15.74 -7.83 -8.20
C THR A 22 15.37 -9.30 -7.98
N GLY A 23 14.12 -9.67 -8.29
CA GLY A 23 13.60 -11.03 -8.12
C GLY A 23 13.10 -11.39 -6.71
N SER A 24 13.08 -10.44 -5.76
CA SER A 24 12.53 -10.67 -4.41
C SER A 24 11.07 -10.21 -4.26
N ALA A 25 10.50 -9.52 -5.25
CA ALA A 25 9.12 -9.04 -5.22
C ALA A 25 8.11 -10.19 -5.04
N GLU A 26 8.29 -11.29 -5.79
CA GLU A 26 7.43 -12.49 -5.74
C GLU A 26 7.49 -13.23 -4.40
N GLN A 27 8.47 -12.92 -3.54
CA GLN A 27 8.62 -13.50 -2.21
C GLN A 27 7.88 -12.70 -1.13
N LEU A 28 7.41 -11.50 -1.47
CA LEU A 28 6.66 -10.68 -0.56
C LEU A 28 5.27 -11.30 -0.37
N GLN A 29 4.96 -11.65 0.86
CA GLN A 29 3.66 -12.20 1.25
C GLN A 29 2.96 -11.21 2.19
N PRO A 30 2.42 -10.09 1.65
CA PRO A 30 1.75 -9.09 2.45
C PRO A 30 0.54 -9.70 3.17
N ASN A 31 0.53 -9.57 4.50
CA ASN A 31 -0.59 -9.96 5.34
C ASN A 31 -1.48 -8.73 5.58
N ASN A 32 -2.63 -8.71 4.93
CA ASN A 32 -3.56 -7.60 4.97
C ASN A 32 -4.60 -7.81 6.08
N VAL A 33 -4.67 -6.85 6.98
CA VAL A 33 -5.64 -6.76 8.07
C VAL A 33 -6.43 -5.46 7.87
N SER A 34 -7.72 -5.50 8.11
CA SER A 34 -8.57 -4.32 8.03
C SER A 34 -9.40 -4.22 9.30
N GLU A 35 -9.31 -3.07 9.97
CA GLU A 35 -10.00 -2.79 11.22
C GLU A 35 -10.72 -1.45 11.12
N GLY A 36 -12.05 -1.48 11.00
CA GLY A 36 -12.84 -0.27 10.76
C GLY A 36 -12.44 0.41 9.45
N ASN A 37 -11.97 1.65 9.54
CA ASN A 37 -11.47 2.43 8.40
C ASN A 37 -9.95 2.34 8.21
N ASN A 38 -9.28 1.48 8.98
CA ASN A 38 -7.84 1.32 8.94
C ASN A 38 -7.44 0.05 8.19
N PHE A 39 -6.66 0.21 7.14
CA PHE A 39 -6.01 -0.88 6.42
C PHE A 39 -4.58 -1.02 6.92
N ILE A 40 -4.18 -2.21 7.31
CA ILE A 40 -2.84 -2.53 7.80
C ILE A 40 -2.31 -3.68 6.93
N SER A 41 -1.13 -3.52 6.34
CA SER A 41 -0.45 -4.59 5.61
C SER A 41 0.93 -4.81 6.19
N ASP A 42 1.15 -6.01 6.71
CA ASP A 42 2.46 -6.45 7.21
C ASP A 42 3.17 -7.24 6.13
N ILE A 43 4.33 -6.75 5.71
CA ILE A 43 5.11 -7.28 4.60
C ILE A 43 6.40 -7.88 5.18
N PRO A 44 6.44 -9.20 5.44
CA PRO A 44 7.65 -9.87 5.88
C PRO A 44 8.68 -9.93 4.74
N ASN A 45 9.94 -10.16 5.11
CA ASN A 45 11.09 -10.18 4.18
C ASN A 45 11.30 -8.86 3.43
N ALA A 46 10.88 -7.74 4.02
CA ALA A 46 11.05 -6.41 3.46
C ALA A 46 11.61 -5.44 4.51
N GLN A 47 12.49 -4.55 4.09
CA GLN A 47 13.02 -3.47 4.91
C GLN A 47 12.92 -2.14 4.16
N LEU A 48 12.48 -1.10 4.86
CA LEU A 48 12.25 0.21 4.28
C LEU A 48 13.55 1.00 4.41
N GLN A 49 14.23 1.21 3.31
CA GLN A 49 15.48 1.95 3.27
C GLN A 49 15.20 3.38 2.80
N LEU A 50 14.76 4.23 3.73
CA LEU A 50 14.62 5.66 3.46
C LEU A 50 15.94 6.38 3.74
N PRO A 51 16.35 7.36 2.91
CA PRO A 51 17.63 8.08 3.06
C PRO A 51 17.83 8.66 4.46
N ASP A 52 16.73 9.08 5.10
CA ASP A 52 16.72 9.72 6.42
C ASP A 52 16.47 8.74 7.58
N GLY A 53 16.25 7.45 7.29
CA GLY A 53 15.91 6.41 8.28
C GLY A 53 14.59 6.64 9.03
N LYS A 54 13.79 7.62 8.61
CA LYS A 54 12.49 7.94 9.20
C LYS A 54 11.38 7.16 8.50
N PRO A 55 10.26 6.87 9.18
CA PRO A 55 9.08 6.33 8.52
C PRO A 55 8.53 7.36 7.52
N PHE A 56 7.95 6.86 6.43
CA PHE A 56 7.17 7.69 5.52
C PHE A 56 5.78 7.92 6.12
N GLN A 57 5.32 9.16 6.12
CA GLN A 57 4.00 9.53 6.62
C GLN A 57 3.44 10.63 5.72
N ALA A 58 2.22 10.42 5.24
CA ALA A 58 1.48 11.38 4.43
C ALA A 58 0.11 11.60 5.06
N GLN A 59 -0.15 12.83 5.51
CA GLN A 59 -1.43 13.22 6.10
C GLN A 59 -2.32 13.85 5.02
N LYS A 60 -3.59 13.44 5.00
CA LYS A 60 -4.59 13.82 3.98
C LYS A 60 -4.00 13.87 2.56
N PRO A 61 -3.32 12.80 2.11
CA PRO A 61 -2.67 12.77 0.79
C PRO A 61 -3.67 13.02 -0.35
N ILE A 62 -4.91 12.55 -0.19
CA ILE A 62 -6.02 12.71 -1.12
C ILE A 62 -7.34 12.76 -0.34
N GLU A 63 -8.41 13.22 -0.98
CA GLU A 63 -9.77 13.14 -0.44
C GLU A 63 -10.17 11.68 -0.16
N GLY A 64 -10.77 11.43 1.01
CA GLY A 64 -11.18 10.09 1.44
C GLY A 64 -10.08 9.25 2.11
N ILE A 65 -8.81 9.65 2.04
CA ILE A 65 -7.71 9.06 2.83
C ILE A 65 -7.21 10.06 3.86
N ASN A 66 -7.40 9.74 5.13
CA ASN A 66 -6.96 10.57 6.25
C ASN A 66 -5.43 10.55 6.40
N GLU A 67 -4.81 9.37 6.29
CA GLU A 67 -3.37 9.21 6.50
C GLU A 67 -2.84 7.93 5.86
N VAL A 68 -1.62 7.98 5.34
CA VAL A 68 -0.84 6.80 4.96
C VAL A 68 0.50 6.84 5.67
N THR A 69 0.84 5.75 6.38
CA THR A 69 2.11 5.58 7.07
C THR A 69 2.79 4.31 6.61
N VAL A 70 4.09 4.39 6.34
CA VAL A 70 4.94 3.25 5.99
C VAL A 70 6.14 3.26 6.90
N ASN A 71 6.29 2.21 7.69
CA ASN A 71 7.37 2.11 8.67
C ASN A 71 7.88 0.68 8.78
N ASN A 72 9.09 0.51 9.34
CA ASN A 72 9.56 -0.80 9.75
C ASN A 72 8.87 -1.22 11.05
N LEU A 73 8.16 -2.34 11.00
CA LEU A 73 7.63 -2.99 12.20
C LEU A 73 8.77 -3.67 12.97
N ASP A 74 9.70 -4.29 12.23
CA ASP A 74 10.92 -4.90 12.76
C ASP A 74 12.07 -4.84 11.72
N ALA A 75 13.17 -5.53 11.97
CA ALA A 75 14.35 -5.53 11.10
C ALA A 75 14.12 -6.10 9.68
N SER A 76 13.04 -6.86 9.49
CA SER A 76 12.71 -7.61 8.27
C SER A 76 11.23 -7.51 7.86
N THR A 77 10.44 -6.68 8.54
CA THR A 77 9.01 -6.50 8.28
C THR A 77 8.69 -5.02 8.11
N ILE A 78 8.02 -4.67 7.02
CA ILE A 78 7.43 -3.35 6.81
C ILE A 78 5.95 -3.43 7.19
N ARG A 79 5.46 -2.40 7.86
CA ARG A 79 4.04 -2.17 8.07
C ARG A 79 3.61 -0.98 7.23
N VAL A 80 2.58 -1.20 6.43
CA VAL A 80 1.88 -0.14 5.69
C VAL A 80 0.52 0.05 6.33
N THR A 81 0.22 1.28 6.73
CA THR A 81 -1.05 1.65 7.34
C THR A 81 -1.71 2.71 6.48
N ALA A 82 -2.96 2.49 6.06
CA ALA A 82 -3.76 3.47 5.35
C ALA A 82 -5.09 3.66 6.06
N ILE A 83 -5.34 4.89 6.52
CA ILE A 83 -6.54 5.27 7.27
C ILE A 83 -7.44 6.05 6.32
N GLY A 84 -8.64 5.53 6.06
CA GLY A 84 -9.67 6.26 5.33
C GLY A 84 -10.44 7.22 6.23
N GLU A 85 -10.97 8.31 5.66
CA GLU A 85 -11.71 9.31 6.44
C GLU A 85 -13.07 8.77 6.89
N THR A 86 -13.85 8.23 5.94
CA THR A 86 -15.23 7.78 6.18
C THR A 86 -15.40 6.28 6.03
N ALA A 87 -14.56 5.63 5.24
CA ALA A 87 -14.60 4.19 4.97
C ALA A 87 -13.19 3.63 4.78
N LEU A 88 -13.05 2.31 4.90
CA LEU A 88 -11.80 1.60 4.61
C LEU A 88 -11.36 1.87 3.16
N PRO A 89 -10.11 2.34 2.92
CA PRO A 89 -9.61 2.50 1.56
C PRO A 89 -9.47 1.14 0.88
N GLN A 90 -9.75 1.09 -0.42
CA GLN A 90 -9.49 -0.08 -1.22
C GLN A 90 -7.99 -0.14 -1.54
N VAL A 91 -7.38 -1.32 -1.34
CA VAL A 91 -5.95 -1.52 -1.61
C VAL A 91 -5.77 -2.64 -2.62
N GLU A 92 -5.01 -2.33 -3.67
CA GLU A 92 -4.61 -3.29 -4.69
C GLU A 92 -3.09 -3.48 -4.65
N LEU A 93 -2.66 -4.72 -4.84
CA LEU A 93 -1.27 -5.13 -4.81
C LEU A 93 -0.86 -5.63 -6.19
N PHE A 94 0.24 -5.09 -6.71
CA PHE A 94 0.78 -5.48 -8.00
C PHE A 94 2.27 -5.82 -7.87
N ASP A 95 2.62 -7.04 -8.24
CA ASP A 95 4.02 -7.42 -8.38
C ASP A 95 4.62 -6.73 -9.61
N SER A 96 5.84 -6.22 -9.48
CA SER A 96 6.63 -5.62 -10.55
C SER A 96 8.04 -6.19 -10.56
N ASP A 97 8.75 -6.05 -11.68
CA ASP A 97 10.14 -6.50 -11.82
C ASP A 97 11.09 -5.86 -10.78
N THR A 98 10.71 -4.70 -10.25
CA THR A 98 11.51 -3.89 -9.31
C THR A 98 11.04 -3.96 -7.86
N GLY A 99 9.94 -4.65 -7.58
CA GLY A 99 9.32 -4.63 -6.24
C GLY A 99 7.82 -4.82 -6.24
N LEU A 100 7.18 -4.46 -5.13
CA LEU A 100 5.74 -4.57 -4.93
C LEU A 100 5.09 -3.18 -4.95
N ILE A 101 4.03 -3.01 -5.74
CA ILE A 101 3.28 -1.76 -5.84
C ILE A 101 1.98 -1.88 -5.05
N PHE A 102 1.75 -0.93 -4.16
CA PHE A 102 0.48 -0.74 -3.47
C PHE A 102 -0.29 0.41 -4.12
N GLY A 103 -1.48 0.14 -4.62
CA GLY A 103 -2.44 1.14 -5.06
C GLY A 103 -3.50 1.35 -3.99
N PHE A 104 -3.56 2.55 -3.40
CA PHE A 104 -4.61 2.95 -2.47
C PHE A 104 -5.67 3.76 -3.21
N THR A 105 -6.92 3.34 -3.14
CA THR A 105 -8.07 4.06 -3.70
C THR A 105 -9.01 4.46 -2.57
N PRO A 106 -9.39 5.74 -2.47
CA PRO A 106 -10.34 6.18 -1.47
C PRO A 106 -11.71 5.58 -1.75
N LEU A 107 -12.38 5.10 -0.71
CA LEU A 107 -13.79 4.71 -0.80
C LEU A 107 -14.63 5.86 -0.25
N ILE A 108 -15.17 6.69 -1.15
CA ILE A 108 -16.08 7.78 -0.81
C ILE A 108 -17.50 7.27 -1.03
N PRO A 109 -18.31 7.07 0.04
CA PRO A 109 -19.73 6.74 -0.11
C PRO A 109 -20.47 7.88 -0.84
N PRO A 110 -21.49 7.56 -1.67
CA PRO A 110 -22.28 8.54 -2.41
C PRO A 110 -23.11 9.46 -1.51
#